data_AF-A0A2J5HS90-F1
#
_entry.id   AF-A0A2J5HS90-F1
#
_cell.length_a   1.000
_cell.length_b   1.000
_cell.length_c   1.000
_cell.angle_alpha   90.00
_cell.angle_beta   90.00
_cell.angle_gamma   90.00
#
_symmetry.space_group_name_H-M   'P 1'
#
loop_
_entity.id
_entity.type
_entity.pdbx_description
1 polymer ?
#
loop_
_entity_poly.entity_id
_entity_poly.type
_entity_poly.pdbx_seq_one_letter_code
_entity_poly.pdbx_strand_id
1 'polypeptide(L)'
;MKFALTTISFVATSLAASLPSSFTLVAEGGNTLLTDGNHALIAPHLANHLPILILNRIGDQITYTSDDAPPFTWQNLYVVEGDIEPIGLTNPYTGAMPANASISGFGVNEQGHLTHKGNTEFGTLAAAEDDKPIWWLGYSSGRFDGVPLWVKELRM
;
A
#
# COMPACT_ATOMS: atom_id res chain seq x y z
N MET A 1 11.29 32.51 31.18
CA MET A 1 11.73 31.10 31.31
C MET A 1 12.40 30.72 30.00
N LYS A 2 13.60 30.13 30.04
CA LYS A 2 14.40 29.78 28.86
C LYS A 2 14.36 28.26 28.73
N PHE A 3 13.62 27.74 27.75
CA PHE A 3 13.48 26.31 27.51
C PHE A 3 14.58 25.85 26.54
N ALA A 4 15.43 24.94 27.00
CA ALA A 4 16.43 24.28 26.18
C ALA A 4 15.79 23.08 25.48
N LEU A 5 15.87 23.01 24.14
CA LEU A 5 15.57 21.81 23.39
C LEU A 5 16.82 20.92 23.38
N THR A 6 16.72 19.73 23.98
CA THR A 6 17.72 18.67 23.83
C THR A 6 17.41 17.91 22.55
N THR A 7 18.29 18.03 21.55
CA THR A 7 18.18 17.28 20.29
C THR A 7 18.48 15.80 20.54
N ILE A 8 17.51 14.94 20.20
CA ILE A 8 17.68 13.49 20.20
C ILE A 8 18.22 13.11 18.82
N SER A 9 19.44 12.56 18.75
CA SER A 9 20.01 12.07 17.50
C SER A 9 19.57 10.61 17.30
N PHE A 10 18.92 10.33 16.17
CA PHE A 10 18.53 8.97 15.77
C PHE A 10 19.62 8.39 14.87
N VAL A 11 20.29 7.33 15.32
CA VAL A 11 21.15 6.52 14.46
C VAL A 11 20.24 5.55 13.72
N ALA A 12 19.98 5.83 12.44
CA ALA A 12 19.29 4.90 11.56
C ALA A 12 20.29 3.81 11.14
N THR A 13 20.28 2.67 11.83
CA THR A 13 20.84 1.44 11.28
C THR A 13 19.93 0.97 10.17
N SER A 14 20.37 1.07 8.92
CA SER A 14 19.70 0.52 7.73
C SER A 14 19.68 -1.01 7.83
N LEU A 15 18.72 -1.55 8.59
CA LEU A 15 18.28 -2.92 8.39
C LEU A 15 17.79 -2.99 6.95
N ALA A 16 18.21 -3.99 6.18
CA ALA A 16 17.56 -4.30 4.92
C ALA A 16 16.07 -4.43 5.24
N ALA A 17 15.29 -3.43 4.83
CA ALA A 17 13.92 -3.29 5.29
C ALA A 17 13.16 -4.44 4.63
N SER A 18 12.88 -5.49 5.39
CA SER A 18 12.01 -6.55 4.94
C SER A 18 10.58 -6.15 5.26
N LEU A 19 9.66 -6.37 4.33
CA LEU A 19 8.24 -6.16 4.61
C LEU A 19 7.85 -6.91 5.89
N PRO A 20 7.14 -6.28 6.85
CA PRO A 20 6.65 -6.96 8.04
C PRO A 20 5.72 -8.12 7.69
N SER A 21 5.52 -9.07 8.61
CA SER A 21 4.58 -10.17 8.40
C SER A 21 3.14 -9.71 8.26
N SER A 22 2.74 -8.68 9.02
CA SER A 22 1.44 -8.02 8.94
C SER A 22 1.64 -6.51 9.05
N PHE A 23 1.00 -5.75 8.17
CA PHE A 23 1.15 -4.29 8.09
C PHE A 23 -0.05 -3.63 7.42
N THR A 24 -0.13 -2.32 7.56
CA THR A 24 -1.01 -1.49 6.72
C THR A 24 -0.18 -0.48 5.94
N LEU A 25 -0.80 0.20 4.99
CA LEU A 25 -0.20 1.26 4.21
C LEU A 25 -0.77 2.60 4.66
N VAL A 26 0.10 3.58 4.79
CA VAL A 26 -0.27 4.95 5.15
C VAL A 26 0.25 5.86 4.06
N ALA A 27 -0.60 6.71 3.50
CA ALA A 27 -0.22 7.74 2.56
C ALA A 27 0.15 9.04 3.28
N GLU A 28 0.61 10.03 2.51
CA GLU A 28 0.97 11.34 3.04
C GLU A 28 -0.22 12.00 3.76
N GLY A 29 0.09 12.80 4.79
CA GLY A 29 -0.93 13.36 5.69
C GLY A 29 -1.45 12.37 6.75
N GLY A 30 -0.90 11.16 6.82
CA GLY A 30 -1.29 10.16 7.82
C GLY A 30 -2.55 9.38 7.45
N ASN A 31 -2.94 9.40 6.17
CA ASN A 31 -4.13 8.71 5.70
C ASN A 31 -3.85 7.21 5.55
N THR A 32 -4.39 6.40 6.46
CA THR A 32 -4.37 4.94 6.35
C THR A 32 -5.20 4.51 5.13
N LEU A 33 -4.66 3.60 4.33
CA LEU A 33 -5.36 3.04 3.17
C LEU A 33 -6.53 2.17 3.60
N LEU A 34 -7.65 2.36 2.92
CA LEU A 34 -8.85 1.54 3.02
C LEU A 34 -8.96 0.63 1.78
N THR A 35 -9.89 -0.31 1.82
CA THR A 35 -10.21 -1.17 0.67
C THR A 35 -11.70 -1.35 0.48
N ASP A 36 -12.14 -1.36 -0.77
CA ASP A 36 -13.49 -1.74 -1.19
C ASP A 36 -13.61 -3.26 -1.48
N GLY A 37 -12.55 -4.03 -1.18
CA GLY A 37 -12.42 -5.45 -1.49
C GLY A 37 -11.78 -5.72 -2.87
N ASN A 38 -11.57 -4.70 -3.70
CA ASN A 38 -10.95 -4.83 -5.02
C ASN A 38 -9.74 -3.91 -5.20
N HIS A 39 -9.70 -2.75 -4.55
CA HIS A 39 -8.67 -1.73 -4.73
C HIS A 39 -8.22 -1.12 -3.39
N ALA A 40 -7.01 -0.56 -3.38
CA ALA A 40 -6.53 0.25 -2.28
C ALA A 40 -6.88 1.74 -2.48
N LEU A 41 -7.40 2.40 -1.45
CA LEU A 41 -7.99 3.73 -1.54
C LEU A 41 -7.47 4.65 -0.42
N ILE A 42 -7.26 5.92 -0.74
CA ILE A 42 -7.25 7.01 0.24
C ILE A 42 -8.65 7.61 0.23
N ALA A 43 -9.45 7.28 1.24
CA ALA A 43 -10.83 7.74 1.39
C ALA A 43 -11.17 7.97 2.88
N PRO A 44 -10.56 8.95 3.57
CA PRO A 44 -10.71 9.12 5.02
C PRO A 44 -12.17 9.34 5.45
N HIS A 45 -13.01 9.90 4.57
CA HIS A 45 -14.44 10.10 4.83
C HIS A 45 -15.23 8.77 4.88
N LEU A 46 -14.67 7.66 4.37
CA LEU A 46 -15.25 6.32 4.40
C LEU A 46 -14.66 5.41 5.48
N ALA A 47 -13.85 5.94 6.41
CA ALA A 47 -13.19 5.12 7.44
C ALA A 47 -14.14 4.33 8.36
N ASN A 48 -15.43 4.71 8.41
CA ASN A 48 -16.48 3.98 9.15
C ASN A 48 -17.29 3.01 8.27
N HIS A 49 -17.02 2.94 6.98
CA HIS A 49 -17.77 2.17 5.99
C HIS A 49 -16.91 1.18 5.23
N LEU A 50 -15.61 1.45 5.08
CA LEU A 50 -14.64 0.58 4.44
C LEU A 50 -13.62 0.09 5.46
N PRO A 51 -13.20 -1.20 5.39
CA PRO A 51 -12.16 -1.73 6.24
C PRO A 51 -10.80 -1.09 5.92
N ILE A 52 -9.95 -1.03 6.95
CA ILE A 52 -8.52 -0.76 6.77
C ILE A 52 -7.91 -1.88 5.93
N LEU A 53 -7.05 -1.52 4.98
CA LEU A 53 -6.31 -2.50 4.20
C LEU A 53 -5.19 -3.10 5.07
N ILE A 54 -5.50 -4.21 5.73
CA ILE A 54 -4.54 -5.00 6.52
C ILE A 54 -3.93 -6.08 5.62
N LEU A 55 -2.63 -5.98 5.42
CA LEU A 55 -1.86 -6.78 4.48
C LEU A 55 -0.96 -7.75 5.23
N ASN A 56 -0.78 -8.95 4.66
CA ASN A 56 0.11 -9.97 5.18
C ASN A 56 1.16 -10.32 4.13
N ARG A 57 2.40 -10.55 4.55
CA ARG A 57 3.48 -10.97 3.65
C ARG A 57 3.55 -12.48 3.57
N ILE A 58 3.57 -13.02 2.36
CA ILE A 58 3.88 -14.42 2.07
C ILE A 58 4.98 -14.47 1.01
N GLY A 59 6.23 -14.67 1.44
CA GLY A 59 7.39 -14.55 0.54
C GLY A 59 7.57 -13.12 0.05
N ASP A 60 7.57 -12.93 -1.27
CA ASP A 60 7.57 -11.62 -1.95
C ASP A 60 6.18 -11.17 -2.40
N GLN A 61 5.14 -11.91 -2.01
CA GLN A 61 3.74 -11.58 -2.25
C GLN A 61 3.14 -10.89 -1.03
N ILE A 62 2.13 -10.07 -1.30
CA ILE A 62 1.32 -9.41 -0.29
C ILE A 62 -0.11 -9.91 -0.44
N THR A 63 -0.71 -10.36 0.65
CA THR A 63 -2.09 -10.86 0.68
C THR A 63 -2.99 -10.01 1.56
N TYR A 64 -4.27 -10.03 1.23
CA TYR A 64 -5.36 -9.47 2.00
C TYR A 64 -6.40 -10.56 2.25
N THR A 65 -6.96 -10.55 3.45
CA THR A 65 -8.12 -11.36 3.82
C THR A 65 -9.10 -10.42 4.49
N SER A 66 -10.30 -10.30 3.93
CA SER A 66 -11.37 -9.53 4.56
C SER A 66 -11.78 -10.17 5.89
N ASP A 67 -12.13 -9.35 6.88
CA ASP A 67 -12.51 -9.83 8.22
C ASP A 67 -13.71 -10.78 8.18
N ASP A 68 -14.67 -10.50 7.28
CA ASP A 68 -15.87 -11.32 7.06
C ASP A 68 -15.67 -12.42 5.98
N ALA A 69 -14.44 -12.65 5.53
CA ALA A 69 -14.20 -13.60 4.46
C ALA A 69 -14.41 -15.05 4.93
N PRO A 70 -15.07 -15.91 4.13
CA PRO A 70 -15.14 -17.34 4.43
C PRO A 70 -13.74 -17.97 4.54
N PRO A 71 -13.59 -19.12 5.21
CA PRO A 71 -12.31 -19.83 5.28
C PRO A 71 -11.71 -20.06 3.89
N PHE A 72 -10.37 -19.97 3.78
CA PHE A 72 -9.60 -20.14 2.54
C PHE A 72 -9.88 -19.09 1.46
N THR A 73 -10.42 -17.94 1.84
CA THR A 73 -10.60 -16.81 0.94
C THR A 73 -9.45 -15.83 1.15
N TRP A 74 -8.53 -15.76 0.19
CA TRP A 74 -7.44 -14.78 0.20
C TRP A 74 -7.35 -14.08 -1.13
N GLN A 75 -6.88 -12.85 -1.09
CA GLN A 75 -6.61 -12.04 -2.26
C GLN A 75 -5.13 -11.67 -2.25
N ASN A 76 -4.50 -11.63 -3.42
CA ASN A 76 -3.16 -11.08 -3.56
C ASN A 76 -3.28 -9.62 -3.99
N LEU A 77 -2.45 -8.76 -3.42
CA LEU A 77 -2.24 -7.44 -3.99
C LEU A 77 -1.51 -7.60 -5.33
N TYR A 78 -1.98 -6.89 -6.34
CA TYR A 78 -1.31 -6.81 -7.62
C TYR A 78 -1.16 -5.36 -8.09
N VAL A 79 -0.16 -5.16 -8.93
CA VAL A 79 -0.03 -3.97 -9.79
C VAL A 79 -0.17 -4.41 -11.24
N VAL A 80 -0.76 -3.59 -12.10
CA VAL A 80 -0.78 -3.87 -13.54
C VAL A 80 0.42 -3.19 -14.17
N GLU A 81 1.30 -3.99 -14.79
CA GLU A 81 2.52 -3.46 -15.39
C GLU A 81 2.27 -3.05 -16.85
N GLY A 82 2.78 -1.88 -17.23
CA GLY A 82 2.64 -1.38 -18.59
C GLY A 82 1.25 -0.83 -18.92
N ASP A 83 0.34 -0.80 -17.95
CA ASP A 83 -0.94 -0.10 -18.02
C ASP A 83 -1.07 0.89 -16.87
N ILE A 84 -2.02 1.81 -17.00
CA ILE A 84 -2.43 2.72 -15.96
C ILE A 84 -3.73 2.15 -15.43
N GLU A 85 -3.65 1.31 -14.40
CA GLU A 85 -4.78 0.80 -13.61
C GLU A 85 -4.50 0.97 -12.10
N PRO A 86 -5.53 1.12 -11.25
CA PRO A 86 -5.34 1.12 -9.81
C PRO A 86 -4.71 -0.20 -9.35
N ILE A 87 -3.94 -0.15 -8.27
CA ILE A 87 -3.50 -1.37 -7.61
C ILE A 87 -4.72 -2.10 -7.09
N GLY A 88 -4.73 -3.42 -7.27
CA GLY A 88 -5.90 -4.22 -7.04
C GLY A 88 -5.65 -5.42 -6.16
N LEU A 89 -6.73 -6.06 -5.76
CA LEU A 89 -6.77 -7.32 -5.05
C LEU A 89 -7.34 -8.37 -5.99
N THR A 90 -6.68 -9.53 -6.10
CA THR A 90 -7.17 -10.62 -6.95
C THR A 90 -8.57 -11.04 -6.53
N ASN A 91 -9.32 -11.69 -7.43
CA ASN A 91 -10.59 -12.27 -7.05
C ASN A 91 -10.41 -13.27 -5.89
N PRO A 92 -11.21 -13.16 -4.80
CA PRO A 92 -11.01 -13.88 -3.54
C PRO A 92 -11.07 -15.41 -3.60
N TYR A 93 -11.66 -15.98 -4.66
CA TYR A 93 -11.81 -17.43 -4.80
C TYR A 93 -10.95 -18.02 -5.92
N THR A 94 -10.76 -17.25 -6.98
CA THR A 94 -10.12 -17.74 -8.20
C THR A 94 -8.68 -17.26 -8.34
N GLY A 95 -8.27 -16.26 -7.55
CA GLY A 95 -6.99 -15.57 -7.75
C GLY A 95 -6.92 -14.83 -9.09
N ALA A 96 -8.04 -14.68 -9.80
CA ALA A 96 -8.08 -14.02 -11.10
C ALA A 96 -7.65 -12.55 -10.97
N MET A 97 -6.87 -12.10 -11.95
CA MET A 97 -6.34 -10.75 -12.07
C MET A 97 -6.25 -10.36 -13.55
N PRO A 98 -6.14 -9.06 -13.89
CA PRO A 98 -5.93 -8.61 -15.25
C PRO A 98 -4.68 -9.24 -15.91
N ALA A 99 -4.67 -9.27 -17.24
CA ALA A 99 -3.46 -9.62 -17.99
C ALA A 99 -2.35 -8.60 -17.68
N ASN A 100 -1.10 -9.06 -17.53
CA ASN A 100 0.06 -8.26 -17.14
C ASN A 100 0.06 -7.74 -15.69
N ALA A 101 -0.86 -8.22 -14.84
CA ALA A 101 -0.77 -7.99 -13.41
C ALA A 101 0.41 -8.78 -12.80
N SER A 102 1.13 -8.15 -11.87
CA SER A 102 2.16 -8.78 -11.04
C SER A 102 1.75 -8.78 -9.58
N ILE A 103 1.73 -9.96 -8.97
CA ILE A 103 1.50 -10.19 -7.53
C ILE A 103 2.80 -10.33 -6.72
N SER A 104 3.95 -10.19 -7.38
CA SER A 104 5.28 -10.52 -6.86
C SER A 104 6.25 -9.36 -7.06
N GLY A 105 7.37 -9.36 -6.34
CA GLY A 105 8.36 -8.27 -6.41
C GLY A 105 8.05 -7.07 -5.50
N PHE A 106 7.13 -7.23 -4.56
CA PHE A 106 6.89 -6.22 -3.53
C PHE A 106 8.00 -6.23 -2.48
N GLY A 107 8.34 -5.03 -1.99
CA GLY A 107 9.34 -4.86 -0.95
C GLY A 107 9.11 -3.57 -0.17
N VAL A 108 10.10 -3.19 0.64
CA VAL A 108 10.13 -1.90 1.33
C VAL A 108 11.54 -1.33 1.26
N ASN A 109 11.66 -0.04 1.00
CA ASN A 109 12.96 0.64 0.92
C ASN A 109 13.47 1.09 2.30
N GLU A 110 14.65 1.70 2.34
CA GLU A 110 15.27 2.19 3.58
C GLU A 110 14.47 3.31 4.27
N GLN A 111 13.61 4.01 3.53
CA GLN A 111 12.71 5.04 4.04
C GLN A 111 11.42 4.46 4.63
N GLY A 112 11.21 3.14 4.53
CA GLY A 112 10.00 2.47 4.98
C GLY A 112 8.84 2.57 4.00
N HIS A 113 9.09 2.94 2.74
CA HIS A 113 8.07 3.00 1.69
C HIS A 113 7.90 1.67 0.98
N LEU A 114 6.65 1.31 0.67
CA LEU A 114 6.33 0.19 -0.19
C LEU A 114 7.01 0.38 -1.55
N THR A 115 7.59 -0.70 -2.05
CA THR A 115 8.19 -0.76 -3.38
C THR A 115 7.60 -1.90 -4.18
N HIS A 116 7.61 -1.74 -5.49
CA HIS A 116 7.41 -2.83 -6.44
C HIS A 116 8.59 -2.84 -7.42
N LYS A 117 9.28 -3.98 -7.52
CA LYS A 117 10.55 -4.13 -8.26
C LYS A 117 11.59 -3.05 -7.88
N GLY A 118 11.57 -2.61 -6.62
CA GLY A 118 12.49 -1.60 -6.07
C GLY A 118 12.06 -0.14 -6.27
N ASN A 119 11.01 0.15 -7.03
CA ASN A 119 10.52 1.52 -7.25
C ASN A 119 9.31 1.84 -6.37
N THR A 120 9.16 3.12 -6.02
CA THR A 120 8.07 3.65 -5.17
C THR A 120 7.03 4.43 -5.97
N GLU A 121 6.81 4.04 -7.23
CA GLU A 121 6.01 4.80 -8.20
C GLU A 121 4.51 4.56 -8.01
N PHE A 122 4.03 4.87 -6.81
CA PHE A 122 2.61 4.88 -6.49
C PHE A 122 2.06 6.29 -6.60
N GLY A 123 0.77 6.43 -6.90
CA GLY A 123 0.14 7.75 -6.97
C GLY A 123 -1.37 7.71 -7.01
N THR A 124 -1.96 8.89 -7.05
CA THR A 124 -3.41 9.08 -7.22
C THR A 124 -3.66 10.05 -8.37
N LEU A 125 -4.84 9.98 -8.98
CA LEU A 125 -5.23 10.99 -9.97
C LEU A 125 -5.29 12.36 -9.31
N ALA A 126 -4.61 13.36 -9.89
CA ALA A 126 -4.57 14.71 -9.32
C ALA A 126 -5.96 15.36 -9.23
N ALA A 127 -6.86 15.00 -10.15
CA ALA A 127 -8.24 15.47 -10.18
C ALA A 127 -9.22 14.66 -9.31
N ALA A 128 -8.78 13.60 -8.62
CA ALA A 128 -9.65 12.85 -7.72
C ALA A 128 -9.87 13.63 -6.42
N GLU A 129 -11.12 13.75 -5.98
CA GLU A 129 -11.49 14.54 -4.79
C GLU A 129 -11.58 13.66 -3.54
N ASP A 130 -12.54 12.73 -3.50
CA ASP A 130 -12.92 12.05 -2.25
C ASP A 130 -12.45 10.60 -2.14
N ASP A 131 -12.60 9.83 -3.22
CA ASP A 131 -12.15 8.44 -3.32
C ASP A 131 -10.93 8.39 -4.24
N LYS A 132 -9.74 8.31 -3.66
CA LYS A 132 -8.50 8.31 -4.44
C LYS A 132 -7.90 6.89 -4.46
N PRO A 133 -8.22 6.07 -5.48
CA PRO A 133 -7.51 4.83 -5.71
C PRO A 133 -6.02 5.08 -5.85
N ILE A 134 -5.23 4.15 -5.30
CA ILE A 134 -3.79 4.12 -5.52
C ILE A 134 -3.51 3.45 -6.85
N TRP A 135 -2.63 4.03 -7.65
CA TRP A 135 -2.20 3.55 -8.95
C TRP A 135 -0.73 3.17 -8.91
N TRP A 136 -0.36 2.20 -9.73
CA TRP A 136 1.02 1.98 -10.11
C TRP A 136 1.33 2.82 -11.35
N LEU A 137 2.26 3.76 -11.24
CA LEU A 137 2.50 4.77 -12.28
C LEU A 137 3.49 4.30 -13.34
N GLY A 138 4.43 3.42 -12.96
CA GLY A 138 5.49 2.87 -13.81
C GLY A 138 6.41 3.93 -14.42
N TYR A 139 5.95 4.71 -15.40
CA TYR A 139 6.78 5.68 -16.13
C TYR A 139 6.04 6.95 -16.60
N SER A 140 4.76 7.20 -16.24
CA SER A 140 4.03 8.40 -16.69
C SER A 140 3.31 9.13 -15.54
N SER A 141 3.63 10.41 -15.36
CA SER A 141 3.24 11.20 -14.16
C SER A 141 2.44 12.48 -14.46
N GLY A 142 2.08 12.78 -15.71
CA GLY A 142 1.49 14.08 -16.05
C GLY A 142 0.09 14.36 -15.49
N ARG A 143 -0.65 13.31 -15.09
CA ARG A 143 -2.02 13.41 -14.54
C ARG A 143 -2.15 12.81 -13.13
N PHE A 144 -1.03 12.38 -12.56
CA PHE A 144 -0.96 11.69 -11.27
C PHE A 144 -0.07 12.46 -10.32
N ASP A 145 -0.52 12.58 -9.09
CA ASP A 145 0.33 13.01 -8.00
C ASP A 145 0.99 11.77 -7.40
N GLY A 146 2.32 11.79 -7.32
CA GLY A 146 3.10 10.73 -6.69
C GLY A 146 2.79 10.68 -5.19
N VAL A 147 2.44 9.50 -4.68
CA VAL A 147 2.07 9.29 -3.29
C VAL A 147 2.96 8.20 -2.70
N PRO A 148 3.98 8.55 -1.90
CA PRO A 148 4.74 7.56 -1.15
C PRO A 148 3.81 6.83 -0.16
N LEU A 149 3.97 5.51 -0.07
CA LEU A 149 3.17 4.65 0.81
C LEU A 149 4.05 4.10 1.91
N TRP A 150 3.87 4.57 3.14
CA TRP A 150 4.59 4.06 4.30
C TRP A 150 4.03 2.71 4.73
N VAL A 151 4.94 1.74 4.92
CA VAL A 151 4.63 0.44 5.49
C VAL A 151 4.60 0.57 7.01
N LYS A 152 3.44 0.34 7.61
CA LYS A 152 3.27 0.38 9.06
C LYS A 152 3.01 -1.02 9.62
N GLU A 153 4.02 -1.58 10.27
CA GLU A 153 3.92 -2.86 10.98
C GLU A 153 2.77 -2.84 11.99
N LEU A 154 1.95 -3.89 11.97
CA LEU A 154 0.94 -4.17 12.98
C LEU A 154 1.50 -5.20 13.95
N ARG A 155 1.65 -4.79 15.20
CA ARG A 155 2.04 -5.70 16.28
C ARG A 155 0.77 -6.29 16.89
N MET A 156 0.59 -7.58 16.69
CA MET A 156 -0.44 -8.37 17.35
C MET A 156 0.08 -8.95 18.66
#